data_AF-A0A928CJJ1-F1
#
_entry.id   AF-A0A928CJJ1-F1
#
_cell.length_a   1.000
_cell.length_b   1.000
_cell.length_c   1.000
_cell.angle_alpha   90.00
_cell.angle_beta   90.00
_cell.angle_gamma   90.00
#
_symmetry.space_group_name_H-M   'P 1'
#
loop_
_entity.id
_entity.type
_entity.pdbx_description
1 polymer ?
#
loop_
_entity_poly.entity_id
_entity_poly.type
_entity_poly.pdbx_seq_one_letter_code
_entity_poly.pdbx_strand_id
1 'polypeptide(L)'
;MICLATFFGYIVAKKVGLLPSIKKDGKIIVFEKKAVCITCIVSVVCGILLSLDYWTFGAVIPQIRQADAVGLSFVSLVSSLLYGGICEELLLRLFVLSLFAFIIWKIFFRKSITSEKNEVPKIVFLIANIVASLLFAAGHLPATQITFGITPLILFRCFLYNGGMGFFFGWLYIKYGLQYSMLSHALVHIVSKLIWLIFV
;
A
#
# COMPACT_ATOMS: atom_id res chain seq x y z
N MET A 1 -9.39 3.87 16.07
CA MET A 1 -9.64 3.86 14.61
C MET A 1 -9.19 2.54 13.95
N ILE A 2 -7.92 2.13 14.07
CA ILE A 2 -7.38 0.92 13.41
C ILE A 2 -8.17 -0.35 13.78
N CYS A 3 -8.50 -0.58 15.06
CA CYS A 3 -9.27 -1.77 15.46
C CYS A 3 -10.65 -1.86 14.77
N LEU A 4 -11.34 -0.72 14.63
CA LEU A 4 -12.64 -0.67 13.94
C LEU A 4 -12.46 -0.94 12.44
N ALA A 5 -11.46 -0.31 11.81
CA ALA A 5 -11.15 -0.54 10.40
C ALA A 5 -10.78 -2.00 10.15
N THR A 6 -9.95 -2.62 10.98
CA THR A 6 -9.61 -4.04 10.87
C THR A 6 -10.84 -4.93 11.04
N PHE A 7 -11.69 -4.66 12.04
CA PHE A 7 -12.92 -5.44 12.29
C PHE A 7 -13.89 -5.37 11.10
N PHE A 8 -14.25 -4.17 10.66
CA PHE A 8 -15.15 -4.00 9.52
C PHE A 8 -14.50 -4.41 8.20
N GLY A 9 -13.21 -4.15 8.03
CA GLY A 9 -12.42 -4.57 6.88
C GLY A 9 -12.42 -6.08 6.71
N TYR A 10 -12.22 -6.83 7.79
CA TYR A 10 -12.33 -8.28 7.78
C TYR A 10 -13.71 -8.77 7.32
N ILE A 11 -14.78 -8.17 7.89
CA ILE A 11 -16.17 -8.52 7.53
C ILE A 11 -16.42 -8.28 6.03
N VAL A 12 -15.98 -7.14 5.50
CA VAL A 12 -16.23 -6.78 4.10
C VAL A 12 -15.31 -7.53 3.14
N ALA A 13 -14.03 -7.72 3.47
CA ALA A 13 -13.08 -8.52 2.70
C ALA A 13 -13.61 -9.94 2.47
N LYS A 14 -14.21 -10.55 3.50
CA LYS A 14 -14.88 -11.85 3.39
C LYS A 14 -16.03 -11.85 2.38
N LYS A 15 -16.81 -10.78 2.29
CA LYS A 15 -17.94 -10.68 1.35
C LYS A 15 -17.49 -10.55 -0.10
N VAL A 16 -16.28 -10.07 -0.35
CA VAL A 16 -15.72 -9.92 -1.71
C VAL A 16 -14.69 -10.98 -2.06
N GLY A 17 -14.38 -11.91 -1.16
CA GLY A 17 -13.41 -12.99 -1.42
C GLY A 17 -11.93 -12.58 -1.26
N LEU A 18 -11.63 -11.47 -0.58
CA LEU A 18 -10.27 -10.99 -0.30
C LEU A 18 -9.76 -11.37 1.10
N LEU A 19 -10.26 -12.46 1.69
CA LEU A 19 -9.78 -12.86 3.02
C LEU A 19 -8.25 -13.02 3.01
N PRO A 20 -7.55 -12.58 4.07
CA PRO A 20 -6.12 -12.79 4.21
C PRO A 20 -5.83 -14.30 4.20
N SER A 21 -5.42 -14.82 3.05
CA SER A 21 -4.86 -16.15 2.81
C SER A 21 -5.45 -17.29 3.65
N ILE A 22 -6.58 -17.86 3.20
CA ILE A 22 -7.02 -19.18 3.67
C ILE A 22 -6.86 -20.21 2.54
N LYS A 23 -5.68 -20.85 2.57
CA LYS A 23 -5.39 -22.27 2.33
C LYS A 23 -5.67 -22.86 0.93
N LYS A 24 -4.62 -23.45 0.35
CA LYS A 24 -4.74 -24.65 -0.49
C LYS A 24 -4.92 -25.85 0.46
N ASP A 25 -5.91 -26.70 0.24
CA ASP A 25 -6.10 -28.00 0.93
C ASP A 25 -6.17 -27.94 2.47
N GLY A 26 -6.75 -26.88 3.05
CA GLY A 26 -6.95 -26.85 4.50
C GLY A 26 -5.68 -26.57 5.34
N LYS A 27 -4.54 -26.18 4.74
CA LYS A 27 -3.32 -25.76 5.47
C LYS A 27 -2.99 -24.26 5.32
N ILE A 28 -2.67 -23.59 6.44
CA ILE A 28 -2.35 -22.14 6.46
C ILE A 28 -0.99 -21.99 5.78
N ILE A 29 -0.99 -21.66 4.49
CA ILE A 29 0.23 -21.25 3.81
C ILE A 29 0.34 -19.73 3.99
N VAL A 30 1.18 -19.31 4.93
CA VAL A 30 1.40 -17.89 5.23
C VAL A 30 2.20 -17.23 4.10
N PHE A 31 3.17 -17.93 3.54
CA PHE A 31 4.03 -17.43 2.46
C PHE A 31 4.30 -18.49 1.39
N GLU A 32 3.99 -18.14 0.14
CA GLU A 32 4.31 -18.90 -1.06
C GLU A 32 5.61 -18.35 -1.66
N LYS A 33 6.57 -19.24 -1.99
CA LYS A 33 7.89 -18.85 -2.51
C LYS A 33 7.81 -17.87 -3.71
N LYS A 34 6.92 -18.14 -4.66
CA LYS A 34 6.74 -17.30 -5.86
C LYS A 34 6.21 -15.92 -5.49
N ALA A 35 5.21 -15.86 -4.61
CA ALA A 35 4.62 -14.60 -4.15
C ALA A 35 5.62 -13.76 -3.35
N VAL A 36 6.42 -14.39 -2.49
CA VAL A 36 7.52 -13.72 -1.76
C VAL A 36 8.54 -13.15 -2.73
N CYS A 37 8.99 -13.91 -3.72
CA CYS A 37 9.96 -13.44 -4.71
C CYS A 37 9.44 -12.20 -5.47
N ILE A 38 8.20 -12.24 -5.95
CA ILE A 38 7.55 -11.11 -6.62
C ILE A 38 7.43 -9.91 -5.69
N THR A 39 7.04 -10.15 -4.43
CA THR A 39 6.96 -9.11 -3.40
C THR A 39 8.31 -8.44 -3.18
N CYS A 40 9.39 -9.20 -3.03
CA CYS A 40 10.74 -8.66 -2.87
C CYS A 40 11.16 -7.81 -4.09
N ILE A 41 10.92 -8.29 -5.32
CA ILE A 41 11.25 -7.54 -6.54
C ILE A 41 10.50 -6.19 -6.57
N VAL A 42 9.17 -6.21 -6.36
CA VAL A 42 8.36 -4.99 -6.31
C VAL A 42 8.87 -4.03 -5.24
N SER A 43 9.23 -4.55 -4.07
CA SER A 43 9.69 -3.74 -2.94
C SER A 43 11.05 -3.12 -3.19
N VAL A 44 11.99 -3.85 -3.81
CA VAL A 44 13.30 -3.31 -4.18
C VAL A 44 13.14 -2.22 -5.22
N VAL A 45 12.34 -2.44 -6.28
CA VAL A 45 12.09 -1.44 -7.31
C VAL A 45 11.45 -0.19 -6.71
N CYS A 46 10.38 -0.34 -5.91
CA CYS A 46 9.73 0.79 -5.26
C CYS A 46 10.66 1.48 -4.25
N GLY A 47 11.46 0.73 -3.49
CA GLY A 47 12.44 1.28 -2.55
C GLY A 47 13.50 2.14 -3.25
N ILE A 48 14.04 1.66 -4.39
CA ILE A 48 14.96 2.43 -5.22
C ILE A 48 14.28 3.71 -5.74
N LEU A 49 13.06 3.59 -6.27
CA LEU A 49 12.32 4.75 -6.76
C LEU A 49 12.03 5.77 -5.65
N LEU A 50 11.73 5.31 -4.43
CA LEU A 50 11.58 6.16 -3.27
C LEU A 50 12.88 6.88 -2.93
N SER A 51 14.02 6.18 -2.98
CA SER A 51 15.31 6.79 -2.69
C SER A 51 15.70 7.91 -3.64
N LEU A 52 15.26 7.83 -4.90
CA LEU A 52 15.50 8.87 -5.90
C LEU A 52 14.91 10.22 -5.50
N ASP A 53 13.98 10.26 -4.54
CA ASP A 53 13.36 11.48 -4.04
C ASP A 53 14.40 12.52 -3.57
N TYR A 54 15.44 12.07 -2.86
CA TYR A 54 16.55 12.92 -2.42
C TYR A 54 17.22 13.69 -3.57
N TRP A 55 17.52 13.00 -4.68
CA TRP A 55 18.25 13.57 -5.82
C TRP A 55 17.35 14.21 -6.88
N THR A 56 16.04 13.94 -6.85
CA THR A 56 15.08 14.48 -7.83
C THR A 56 14.33 15.66 -7.24
N PHE A 57 13.33 15.40 -6.39
CA PHE A 57 12.56 16.46 -5.75
C PHE A 57 13.41 17.19 -4.69
N GLY A 58 14.26 16.49 -3.96
CA GLY A 58 15.21 17.08 -3.00
C GLY A 58 16.32 17.91 -3.65
N ALA A 59 16.49 17.87 -4.98
CA ALA A 59 17.35 18.83 -5.69
C ALA A 59 16.74 20.23 -5.80
N VAL A 60 15.41 20.33 -5.79
CA VAL A 60 14.69 21.61 -5.95
C VAL A 60 13.90 22.00 -4.69
N ILE A 61 13.71 21.09 -3.74
CA ILE A 61 13.03 21.30 -2.46
C ILE A 61 13.97 20.90 -1.31
N PRO A 62 14.70 21.87 -0.71
CA PRO A 62 15.69 21.59 0.32
C PRO A 62 15.13 20.84 1.55
N GLN A 63 13.86 21.05 1.88
CA GLN A 63 13.20 20.38 3.01
C GLN A 63 13.13 18.86 2.82
N ILE A 64 12.98 18.37 1.58
CA ILE A 64 12.99 16.92 1.28
C ILE A 64 14.38 16.37 1.54
N ARG A 65 15.41 17.05 1.03
CA ARG A 65 16.81 16.65 1.23
C ARG A 65 17.17 16.57 2.71
N GLN A 66 16.72 17.55 3.50
CA GLN A 66 16.93 17.57 4.95
C GLN A 66 16.23 16.41 5.65
N ALA A 67 14.99 16.09 5.27
CA ALA A 67 14.25 14.98 5.85
C ALA A 67 14.89 13.62 5.53
N ASP A 68 15.34 13.43 4.29
CA ASP A 68 15.93 12.18 3.81
C ASP A 68 17.38 11.99 4.33
N ALA A 69 18.13 13.09 4.51
CA ALA A 69 19.50 13.06 5.06
C ALA A 69 19.58 12.63 6.53
N VAL A 70 18.46 12.65 7.28
CA VAL A 70 18.42 12.07 8.63
C VAL A 70 18.70 10.55 8.58
N GLY A 71 18.48 9.91 7.42
CA GLY A 71 18.85 8.52 7.18
C GLY A 71 18.15 7.53 8.10
N LEU A 72 18.88 6.49 8.53
CA LEU A 72 18.35 5.38 9.32
C LEU A 72 18.36 5.70 10.83
N SER A 73 17.25 6.26 11.34
CA SER A 73 16.96 6.28 12.78
C SER A 73 16.20 5.03 13.20
N PHE A 74 16.55 4.42 14.36
CA PHE A 74 15.85 3.25 14.90
C PHE A 74 14.35 3.52 15.10
N VAL A 75 14.00 4.68 15.65
CA VAL A 75 12.60 5.06 15.87
C VAL A 75 11.86 5.24 14.55
N SER A 76 12.49 5.91 13.57
CA SER A 76 11.92 6.09 12.23
C SER A 76 11.71 4.76 11.51
N LEU A 77 12.67 3.85 11.62
CA LEU A 77 12.58 2.51 11.05
C LEU A 77 11.42 1.72 11.69
N VAL A 78 11.39 1.61 13.01
CA VAL A 78 10.32 0.87 13.71
C VAL A 78 8.95 1.46 13.42
N SER A 79 8.81 2.79 13.40
CA SER A 79 7.56 3.46 13.02
C SER A 79 7.15 3.15 11.59
N SER A 80 8.10 3.20 10.64
CA SER A 80 7.85 2.86 9.24
C SER A 80 7.41 1.41 9.05
N LEU A 81 7.98 0.48 9.82
CA LEU A 81 7.66 -0.94 9.75
C LEU A 81 6.30 -1.27 10.37
N LEU A 82 6.01 -0.73 11.54
CA LEU A 82 4.78 -1.05 12.28
C LEU A 82 3.61 -0.19 11.81
N TYR A 83 3.78 1.12 11.71
CA TYR A 83 2.70 1.99 11.29
C TYR A 83 2.49 1.92 9.78
N GLY A 84 3.53 2.20 8.98
CA GLY A 84 3.45 2.11 7.52
C GLY A 84 3.18 0.67 7.06
N GLY A 85 4.07 -0.24 7.43
CA GLY A 85 4.00 -1.65 7.00
C GLY A 85 2.79 -2.43 7.50
N ILE A 86 2.13 -2.06 8.60
CA ILE A 86 0.99 -2.82 9.15
C ILE A 86 -0.26 -1.96 9.27
N CYS A 87 -0.22 -0.86 10.02
CA CYS A 87 -1.41 -0.07 10.32
C CYS A 87 -2.04 0.54 9.06
N GLU A 88 -1.23 1.11 8.17
CA GLU A 88 -1.73 1.68 6.91
C GLU A 88 -2.29 0.60 6.00
N GLU A 89 -1.68 -0.59 5.94
CA GLU A 89 -2.21 -1.71 5.15
C GLU A 89 -3.55 -2.24 5.68
N LEU A 90 -3.72 -2.29 7.01
CA LEU A 90 -5.01 -2.63 7.61
C LEU A 90 -6.10 -1.61 7.26
N LEU A 91 -5.76 -0.32 7.30
CA LEU A 91 -6.70 0.76 6.97
C LEU A 91 -7.03 0.78 5.46
N LEU A 92 -6.02 0.76 4.61
CA LEU A 92 -6.20 1.01 3.18
C LEU A 92 -6.51 -0.26 2.39
N ARG A 93 -5.83 -1.37 2.67
CA ARG A 93 -5.98 -2.60 1.87
C ARG A 93 -7.10 -3.42 2.45
N LEU A 94 -6.98 -3.82 3.72
CA LEU A 94 -8.02 -4.66 4.33
C LEU A 94 -9.37 -3.95 4.39
N PHE A 95 -9.42 -2.68 4.81
CA PHE A 95 -10.68 -1.95 4.95
C PHE A 95 -11.10 -1.18 3.70
N VAL A 96 -10.39 -0.11 3.30
CA VAL A 96 -10.85 0.80 2.23
C VAL A 96 -11.00 0.06 0.89
N LEU A 97 -9.99 -0.66 0.42
CA LEU A 97 -10.06 -1.39 -0.85
C LEU A 97 -11.21 -2.40 -0.85
N SER A 98 -11.35 -3.21 0.21
CA SER A 98 -12.45 -4.17 0.34
C SER A 98 -13.82 -3.50 0.36
N LEU A 99 -13.95 -2.36 1.06
CA LEU A 99 -15.17 -1.58 1.14
C LEU A 99 -15.58 -1.05 -0.24
N PHE A 100 -14.67 -0.43 -0.97
CA PHE A 100 -14.97 0.06 -2.32
C PHE A 100 -15.24 -1.08 -3.30
N ALA A 101 -14.51 -2.19 -3.21
CA ALA A 101 -14.80 -3.38 -4.01
C ALA A 101 -16.22 -3.88 -3.74
N PHE A 102 -16.65 -3.93 -2.47
CA PHE A 102 -17.99 -4.34 -2.10
C PHE A 102 -19.07 -3.39 -2.62
N ILE A 103 -18.88 -2.07 -2.45
CA ILE A 103 -19.83 -1.04 -2.92
C ILE A 103 -19.97 -1.10 -4.44
N ILE A 104 -18.85 -1.08 -5.18
CA ILE A 104 -18.85 -1.12 -6.65
C ILE A 104 -19.52 -2.41 -7.14
N TRP A 105 -19.18 -3.55 -6.53
CA TRP A 105 -19.79 -4.82 -6.88
C TRP A 105 -21.31 -4.81 -6.67
N LYS A 106 -21.77 -4.32 -5.51
CA LYS A 106 -23.20 -4.29 -5.17
C LYS A 106 -24.02 -3.36 -6.05
N ILE A 107 -23.47 -2.22 -6.44
CA ILE A 107 -24.18 -1.21 -7.24
C ILE A 107 -24.18 -1.61 -8.72
N PHE A 108 -23.03 -1.98 -9.27
CA PHE A 108 -22.87 -2.08 -10.72
C PHE A 108 -22.80 -3.52 -11.25
N PHE A 109 -22.38 -4.49 -10.42
CA PHE A 109 -22.05 -5.84 -10.90
C PHE A 109 -22.87 -6.95 -10.23
N ARG A 110 -23.93 -6.61 -9.49
CA ARG A 110 -24.77 -7.59 -8.78
C ARG A 110 -25.38 -8.66 -9.69
N LYS A 111 -25.69 -8.32 -10.94
CA LYS A 111 -26.23 -9.25 -11.96
C LYS A 111 -25.15 -9.99 -12.75
N SER A 112 -23.89 -9.54 -12.66
CA SER A 112 -22.74 -10.09 -13.39
C SER A 112 -22.08 -11.26 -12.64
N ILE A 113 -22.88 -12.03 -11.87
CA ILE A 113 -22.38 -13.24 -11.23
C ILE A 113 -22.03 -14.22 -12.35
N THR A 114 -20.74 -14.36 -12.63
CA THR A 114 -20.27 -15.34 -13.60
C THR A 114 -20.55 -16.72 -13.03
N SER A 115 -21.37 -17.49 -13.76
CA SER A 115 -21.86 -18.80 -13.39
C SER A 115 -20.73 -19.71 -12.89
N GLU A 116 -21.06 -20.46 -11.83
CA GLU A 116 -20.28 -21.47 -11.10
C GLU A 116 -19.55 -21.08 -9.80
N LYS A 117 -19.10 -19.82 -9.57
CA LYS A 117 -18.33 -19.50 -8.34
C LYS A 117 -18.70 -18.25 -7.52
N ASN A 118 -19.69 -17.44 -7.89
CA ASN A 118 -20.02 -16.21 -7.12
C ASN A 118 -18.81 -15.28 -6.88
N GLU A 119 -17.87 -15.20 -7.83
CA GLU A 119 -16.65 -14.40 -7.69
C GLU A 119 -16.87 -12.94 -8.14
N VAL A 120 -16.30 -11.99 -7.41
CA VAL A 120 -16.34 -10.56 -7.77
C VAL A 120 -15.48 -10.31 -9.03
N PRO A 121 -15.96 -9.59 -10.05
CA PRO A 121 -15.19 -9.37 -11.28
C PRO A 121 -13.85 -8.65 -11.05
N LYS A 122 -12.80 -9.05 -11.77
CA LYS A 122 -11.44 -8.47 -11.65
C LYS A 122 -11.42 -6.94 -11.84
N ILE A 123 -12.27 -6.40 -12.71
CA ILE A 123 -12.38 -4.95 -12.95
C ILE A 123 -12.82 -4.19 -11.70
N VAL A 124 -13.65 -4.79 -10.84
CA VAL A 124 -14.08 -4.19 -9.58
C VAL A 124 -12.89 -3.99 -8.65
N PHE A 125 -12.03 -5.00 -8.53
CA PHE A 125 -10.81 -4.89 -7.72
C PHE A 125 -9.82 -3.88 -8.28
N LEU A 126 -9.67 -3.79 -9.60
CA LEU A 126 -8.83 -2.78 -10.22
C LEU A 126 -9.29 -1.36 -9.87
N ILE A 127 -10.59 -1.07 -10.06
CA ILE A 127 -11.17 0.26 -9.75
C ILE A 127 -11.05 0.54 -8.25
N ALA A 128 -11.39 -0.42 -7.38
CA ALA A 128 -11.27 -0.27 -5.94
C ALA A 128 -9.82 0.00 -5.50
N ASN A 129 -8.84 -0.65 -6.14
CA ASN A 129 -7.43 -0.43 -5.85
C ASN A 129 -6.98 0.98 -6.27
N ILE A 130 -7.41 1.47 -7.44
CA ILE A 130 -7.12 2.83 -7.88
C ILE A 130 -7.68 3.83 -6.87
N VAL A 131 -8.95 3.68 -6.47
CA VAL A 131 -9.59 4.56 -5.49
C VAL A 131 -8.86 4.51 -4.13
N ALA A 132 -8.57 3.31 -3.62
CA ALA A 132 -7.85 3.15 -2.36
C ALA A 132 -6.45 3.79 -2.39
N SER A 133 -5.76 3.71 -3.54
CA SER A 133 -4.43 4.30 -3.72
C SER A 133 -4.47 5.82 -3.77
N LEU A 134 -5.48 6.38 -4.45
CA LEU A 134 -5.70 7.84 -4.46
C LEU A 134 -6.08 8.36 -3.07
N LEU A 135 -6.92 7.62 -2.33
CA LEU A 135 -7.26 7.96 -0.95
C LEU A 135 -6.06 7.84 -0.01
N PHE A 136 -5.18 6.88 -0.24
CA PHE A 136 -3.93 6.73 0.50
C PHE A 136 -3.02 7.95 0.30
N ALA A 137 -2.85 8.41 -0.93
CA ALA A 137 -2.16 9.66 -1.23
C ALA A 137 -2.85 10.88 -0.60
N ALA A 138 -4.18 10.98 -0.74
CA ALA A 138 -4.93 12.08 -0.16
C ALA A 138 -4.81 12.13 1.38
N GLY A 139 -4.76 10.96 2.04
CA GLY A 139 -4.54 10.84 3.48
C GLY A 139 -3.19 11.40 3.96
N HIS A 140 -2.21 11.52 3.06
CA HIS A 140 -0.90 12.12 3.35
C HIS A 140 -0.87 13.64 3.16
N LEU A 141 -1.89 14.24 2.56
CA LEU A 141 -1.91 15.68 2.30
C LEU A 141 -1.83 16.55 3.57
N PRO A 142 -2.49 16.23 4.70
CA PRO A 142 -2.36 17.03 5.91
C PRO A 142 -0.91 17.09 6.43
N ALA A 143 -0.22 15.95 6.51
CA ALA A 143 1.18 15.89 6.90
C ALA A 143 2.08 16.58 5.86
N THR A 144 1.79 16.40 4.57
CA THR A 144 2.53 17.06 3.48
C THR A 144 2.43 18.58 3.56
N GLN A 145 1.23 19.12 3.81
CA GLN A 145 0.99 20.55 3.98
C GLN A 145 1.78 21.12 5.16
N ILE A 146 1.80 20.41 6.30
CA ILE A 146 2.51 20.86 7.49
C ILE A 146 4.04 20.86 7.27
N THR A 147 4.56 19.82 6.61
CA THR A 147 6.02 19.65 6.46
C THR A 147 6.60 20.46 5.31
N PHE A 148 5.90 20.55 4.18
CA PHE A 148 6.45 21.09 2.92
C PHE A 148 5.62 22.25 2.33
N GLY A 149 4.38 22.43 2.79
CA GLY A 149 3.37 23.20 2.06
C GLY A 149 2.90 22.48 0.79
N ILE A 150 1.71 22.82 0.30
CA ILE A 150 1.17 22.25 -0.94
C ILE A 150 1.45 23.20 -2.12
N THR A 151 2.29 22.72 -3.03
CA THR A 151 2.49 23.27 -4.37
C THR A 151 2.09 22.20 -5.40
N PRO A 152 1.87 22.54 -6.69
CA PRO A 152 1.58 21.54 -7.70
C PRO A 152 2.64 20.42 -7.78
N LEU A 153 3.92 20.76 -7.62
CA LEU A 153 5.02 19.79 -7.63
C LEU A 153 4.98 18.86 -6.41
N ILE A 154 4.73 19.41 -5.22
CA ILE A 154 4.65 18.62 -3.98
C ILE A 154 3.39 17.75 -3.97
N LEU A 155 2.27 18.25 -4.52
CA LEU A 155 1.05 17.48 -4.71
C LEU A 155 1.31 16.30 -5.66
N PHE A 156 1.95 16.55 -6.80
CA PHE A 156 2.34 15.49 -7.74
C PHE A 156 3.24 14.46 -7.06
N ARG A 157 4.29 14.89 -6.35
CA ARG A 157 5.19 14.01 -5.58
C ARG A 157 4.41 13.16 -4.58
N CYS A 158 3.50 13.77 -3.82
CA CYS A 158 2.70 13.08 -2.81
C CYS A 158 1.86 11.95 -3.43
N PHE A 159 1.22 12.21 -4.57
CA PHE A 159 0.44 11.21 -5.29
C PHE A 159 1.30 10.17 -6.02
N LEU A 160 2.47 10.56 -6.53
CA LEU A 160 3.41 9.65 -7.17
C LEU A 160 3.90 8.59 -6.18
N TYR A 161 4.42 9.00 -5.02
CA TYR A 161 4.97 8.06 -4.06
C TYR A 161 3.90 7.31 -3.29
N ASN A 162 2.97 8.00 -2.64
CA ASN A 162 1.95 7.33 -1.83
C ASN A 162 0.95 6.59 -2.72
N GLY A 163 0.42 7.25 -3.76
CA GLY A 163 -0.57 6.65 -4.65
C GLY A 163 0.04 5.59 -5.57
N GLY A 164 1.19 5.89 -6.20
CA GLY A 164 1.87 4.96 -7.10
C GLY A 164 2.32 3.68 -6.41
N MET A 165 3.06 3.77 -5.31
CA MET A 165 3.44 2.59 -4.52
C MET A 165 2.22 1.92 -3.91
N GLY A 166 1.25 2.75 -3.49
CA GLY A 166 0.04 2.25 -2.90
C GLY A 166 -0.77 1.35 -3.82
N PHE A 167 -0.75 1.62 -5.12
CA PHE A 167 -1.36 0.79 -6.15
C PHE A 167 -0.69 -0.59 -6.24
N PHE A 168 0.64 -0.65 -6.19
CA PHE A 168 1.37 -1.92 -6.18
C PHE A 168 1.11 -2.73 -4.90
N PHE A 169 1.03 -2.08 -3.73
CA PHE A 169 0.70 -2.76 -2.48
C PHE A 169 -0.71 -3.37 -2.55
N GLY A 170 -1.70 -2.63 -3.06
CA GLY A 170 -3.05 -3.17 -3.22
C GLY A 170 -3.14 -4.26 -4.30
N TRP A 171 -2.34 -4.20 -5.36
CA TRP A 171 -2.22 -5.30 -6.32
C TRP A 171 -1.67 -6.58 -5.67
N LEU A 172 -0.65 -6.47 -4.81
CA LEU A 172 -0.14 -7.59 -4.02
C LEU A 172 -1.23 -8.17 -3.09
N TYR A 173 -2.05 -7.32 -2.47
CA TYR A 173 -3.17 -7.77 -1.65
C TYR A 173 -4.16 -8.60 -2.47
N ILE A 174 -4.62 -8.04 -3.59
CA ILE A 174 -5.60 -8.70 -4.47
C ILE A 174 -5.08 -10.03 -4.99
N LYS A 175 -3.78 -10.11 -5.33
CA LYS A 175 -3.21 -11.28 -5.99
C LYS A 175 -2.69 -12.35 -5.06
N TYR A 176 -2.12 -11.96 -3.91
CA TYR A 176 -1.39 -12.88 -3.03
C TYR A 176 -1.88 -12.83 -1.58
N GLY A 177 -2.43 -11.71 -1.12
CA GLY A 177 -2.95 -11.54 0.24
C GLY A 177 -2.30 -10.39 1.00
N LEU A 178 -2.94 -10.01 2.11
CA LEU A 178 -2.62 -8.79 2.85
C LEU A 178 -1.18 -8.77 3.38
N GLN A 179 -0.67 -9.94 3.77
CA GLN A 179 0.68 -10.07 4.31
C GLN A 179 1.77 -9.68 3.30
N TYR A 180 1.50 -9.80 2.00
CA TYR A 180 2.45 -9.41 0.96
C TYR A 180 2.47 -7.89 0.75
N SER A 181 1.34 -7.21 0.90
CA SER A 181 1.28 -5.74 0.94
C SER A 181 2.03 -5.20 2.15
N MET A 182 1.81 -5.81 3.32
CA MET A 182 2.51 -5.46 4.56
C MET A 182 4.03 -5.64 4.45
N LEU A 183 4.45 -6.82 3.99
CA LEU A 183 5.85 -7.10 3.73
C LEU A 183 6.43 -6.12 2.71
N SER A 184 5.71 -5.83 1.62
CA SER A 184 6.23 -4.95 0.59
C SER A 184 6.43 -3.52 1.08
N HIS A 185 5.42 -2.97 1.76
CA HIS A 185 5.49 -1.61 2.27
C HIS A 185 6.60 -1.47 3.32
N ALA A 186 6.72 -2.42 4.24
CA ALA A 186 7.83 -2.47 5.18
C ALA A 186 9.20 -2.52 4.48
N LEU A 187 9.36 -3.36 3.46
CA LEU A 187 10.61 -3.50 2.71
C LEU A 187 10.96 -2.26 1.89
N VAL A 188 9.98 -1.53 1.33
CA VAL A 188 10.22 -0.27 0.63
C VAL A 188 10.93 0.72 1.55
N HIS A 189 10.47 0.84 2.80
CA HIS A 189 11.11 1.71 3.79
C HIS A 189 12.51 1.25 4.19
N ILE A 190 12.74 -0.06 4.29
CA ILE A 190 14.07 -0.61 4.59
C ILE A 190 15.02 -0.28 3.45
N VAL A 191 14.65 -0.64 2.22
CA VAL A 191 15.49 -0.41 1.03
C VAL A 191 15.80 1.07 0.89
N SER A 192 14.79 1.94 1.02
CA SER A 192 15.01 3.36 0.79
C SER A 192 15.94 4.00 1.82
N LYS A 193 15.75 3.68 3.11
CA LYS A 193 16.59 4.16 4.20
C LYS A 193 18.00 3.60 4.15
N LEU A 194 18.18 2.35 3.70
CA LEU A 194 19.52 1.78 3.50
C LEU A 194 20.28 2.49 2.37
N ILE A 195 19.60 2.82 1.27
CA ILE A 195 20.22 3.59 0.19
C ILE A 195 20.62 4.97 0.70
N TRP A 196 19.74 5.69 1.39
CA TRP A 196 20.10 6.99 1.96
C TRP A 196 21.26 6.88 2.96
N LEU A 197 21.25 5.89 3.85
CA LEU A 197 22.36 5.67 4.81
C LEU A 197 23.73 5.49 4.12
N ILE A 198 23.77 4.91 2.92
CA ILE A 198 25.03 4.61 2.21
C ILE A 198 25.47 5.77 1.31
N PHE A 199 24.52 6.48 0.71
CA PHE A 199 24.79 7.41 -0.41
C PHE A 199 24.50 8.89 -0.09
N VAL A 200 23.95 9.20 1.08
CA VAL A 200 23.60 10.55 1.54
C VAL A 200 24.27 10.83 2.88
#